data_AF-A0A6A9V283-F1
#
_entry.id   AF-A0A6A9V283-F1
#
_cell.length_a   1.000
_cell.length_b   1.000
_cell.length_c   1.000
_cell.angle_alpha   90.00
_cell.angle_beta   90.00
_cell.angle_gamma   90.00
#
_symmetry.space_group_name_H-M   'P 1'
#
loop_
_entity.id
_entity.type
_entity.pdbx_description
1 polymer ?
#
loop_
_entity_poly.entity_id
_entity_poly.type
_entity_poly.pdbx_seq_one_letter_code
_entity_poly.pdbx_strand_id
1 'polypeptide(L)'
;MTLTSDPARAGRTPAPLVAPGGVDRPSPAARDVPAAGRAAPPAGGRTMAGYLLVPRPGDAFKALLIPCAFLLGVLGAGGTDPRTVLRAAVVLLAVELLIYPARYQWNDVRGFAADQRHPSAKDRGRLPGPLERGREHILASCAVAAARLALVAGLVLALPQLHLGPLLALAAVAVFGVAAVYEWLRSAGTGRSEQVPAPLRPAVVAIWLAVGAGYAVRGLIGLGLALGLADRPVLAVAATVALWAYGIGFVTSRWAVEATAFCVLRGGEPVWTVQAQHAREHLTALVRWLPARAEHVADGTPGADWAPLRGRTSPLAPWNLAFVVAGGAAALTGWEFSPPGAAWPPAAAVAVGGALLTLAVVVAPPRARRVVTGAGALLLLVGVVLLGSATPSAASVVAVLPWLVVMLAYVTATRNSLSTMGSWARPLTRPVGAALGALARWVVGSSAWELVHPPAPVAGDAPDAGPRGPR
;
A
#
# COMPACT_ATOMS: atom_id res chain seq x y z
N MET A 1 66.53 39.69 -24.51
CA MET A 1 65.54 40.66 -24.02
C MET A 1 65.06 40.16 -22.66
N THR A 2 65.20 41.01 -21.67
CA THR A 2 65.35 40.71 -20.25
C THR A 2 64.01 40.86 -19.51
N LEU A 3 63.95 40.30 -18.29
CA LEU A 3 63.11 40.68 -17.13
C LEU A 3 61.78 39.94 -16.88
N THR A 4 61.89 38.99 -15.95
CA THR A 4 61.13 38.89 -14.68
C THR A 4 60.13 40.02 -14.36
N SER A 5 58.92 39.66 -13.93
CA SER A 5 58.29 40.14 -12.67
C SER A 5 56.86 39.57 -12.48
N ASP A 6 56.68 38.84 -11.37
CA ASP A 6 55.50 38.93 -10.49
C ASP A 6 55.88 40.00 -9.43
N PRO A 7 55.00 40.72 -8.67
CA PRO A 7 53.62 40.38 -8.28
C PRO A 7 52.62 41.58 -8.16
N ALA A 8 51.33 41.29 -7.92
CA ALA A 8 50.53 41.83 -6.79
C ALA A 8 48.99 41.85 -6.99
N ARG A 9 48.30 41.22 -6.02
CA ARG A 9 47.06 41.63 -5.33
C ARG A 9 45.82 42.10 -6.13
N ALA A 10 44.71 41.39 -5.96
CA ALA A 10 43.61 41.80 -5.06
C ALA A 10 42.46 40.77 -5.05
N GLY A 11 41.86 40.52 -3.87
CA GLY A 11 40.52 39.93 -3.77
C GLY A 11 40.36 38.57 -3.09
N ARG A 12 40.95 38.35 -1.91
CA ARG A 12 40.48 37.29 -0.98
C ARG A 12 39.45 37.87 -0.02
N THR A 13 38.23 37.37 -0.10
CA THR A 13 37.17 37.51 0.90
C THR A 13 37.58 36.78 2.19
N PRO A 14 37.44 37.38 3.39
CA PRO A 14 37.77 36.71 4.64
C PRO A 14 36.70 35.68 5.01
N ALA A 15 37.16 34.48 5.34
CA ALA A 15 36.38 33.46 6.04
C ALA A 15 36.08 33.92 7.48
N PRO A 16 34.92 33.60 8.05
CA PRO A 16 34.62 33.92 9.43
C PRO A 16 35.49 33.09 10.37
N LEU A 17 36.22 33.79 11.26
CA LEU A 17 36.92 33.25 12.41
C LEU A 17 35.93 32.47 13.30
N VAL A 18 36.13 31.16 13.42
CA VAL A 18 35.54 30.35 14.49
C VAL A 18 36.49 30.43 15.68
N ALA A 19 36.03 31.07 16.75
CA ALA A 19 36.76 31.17 18.01
C ALA A 19 36.84 29.80 18.72
N PRO A 20 38.01 29.39 19.25
CA PRO A 20 38.11 28.26 20.16
C PRO A 20 37.83 28.77 21.58
N GLY A 21 36.58 28.62 22.02
CA GLY A 21 36.14 29.00 23.37
C GLY A 21 35.51 27.81 24.07
N GLY A 22 36.30 27.10 24.87
CA GLY A 22 35.82 26.05 25.75
C GLY A 22 34.93 26.61 26.85
N VAL A 23 33.78 25.95 27.06
CA VAL A 23 33.16 25.80 28.37
C VAL A 23 32.57 24.38 28.39
N ASP A 24 33.26 23.47 29.05
CA ASP A 24 32.70 22.21 29.52
C ASP A 24 31.51 22.53 30.43
N ARG A 25 30.31 22.47 29.86
CA ARG A 25 29.09 22.38 30.65
C ARG A 25 28.86 20.90 30.93
N PRO A 26 28.82 20.48 32.21
CA PRO A 26 28.43 19.12 32.54
C PRO A 26 27.06 18.83 31.94
N SER A 27 27.01 17.75 31.17
CA SER A 27 25.77 17.21 30.61
C SER A 27 24.73 17.11 31.72
N PRO A 28 23.56 17.75 31.61
CA PRO A 28 22.51 17.58 32.61
C PRO A 28 22.16 16.10 32.65
N ALA A 29 22.33 15.55 33.85
CA ALA A 29 22.04 14.18 34.23
C ALA A 29 20.95 13.55 33.37
N ALA A 30 21.27 12.37 32.83
CA ALA A 30 20.31 11.42 32.31
C ALA A 30 19.13 11.34 33.29
N ARG A 31 18.05 12.04 32.97
CA ARG A 31 16.80 11.92 33.72
C ARG A 31 16.37 10.48 33.53
N ASP A 32 16.35 9.75 34.65
CA ASP A 32 15.72 8.45 34.79
C ASP A 32 14.40 8.46 34.04
N VAL A 33 14.38 7.81 32.88
CA VAL A 33 13.16 7.47 32.18
C VAL A 33 12.44 6.54 33.15
N PRO A 34 11.28 6.91 33.72
CA PRO A 34 10.59 6.07 34.69
C PRO A 34 10.41 4.70 34.05
N ALA A 35 10.94 3.67 34.73
CA ALA A 35 10.82 2.28 34.33
C ALA A 35 9.35 2.03 33.99
N ALA A 36 9.07 1.87 32.70
CA ALA A 36 7.73 1.62 32.21
C ALA A 36 7.17 0.44 33.00
N GLY A 37 6.18 0.73 33.86
CA GLY A 37 5.48 -0.29 34.62
C GLY A 37 5.09 -1.41 33.65
N ARG A 38 5.36 -2.66 34.04
CA ARG A 38 5.01 -3.85 33.26
C ARG A 38 3.53 -3.81 32.93
N ALA A 39 3.21 -3.25 31.78
CA ALA A 39 1.89 -3.30 31.20
C ALA A 39 1.53 -4.78 31.03
N ALA A 40 0.36 -5.17 31.51
CA ALA A 40 -0.19 -6.49 31.28
C ALA A 40 -0.06 -6.86 29.78
N PRO A 41 0.28 -8.11 29.43
CA PRO A 41 0.46 -8.50 28.04
C PRO A 41 -0.84 -8.19 27.28
N PRO A 42 -0.82 -7.38 26.21
CA PRO A 42 -2.02 -7.09 25.47
C PRO A 42 -2.59 -8.40 24.92
N ALA A 43 -3.78 -8.75 25.38
CA ALA A 43 -4.58 -9.83 24.82
C ALA A 43 -4.88 -9.51 23.35
N GLY A 44 -4.52 -10.41 22.43
CA GLY A 44 -4.94 -10.29 21.02
C GLY A 44 -3.88 -10.55 19.95
N GLY A 45 -2.79 -11.27 20.24
CA GLY A 45 -1.91 -11.77 19.18
C GLY A 45 -2.67 -12.70 18.23
N ARG A 46 -2.41 -12.61 16.93
CA ARG A 46 -3.06 -13.47 15.93
C ARG A 46 -2.63 -14.94 16.10
N THR A 47 -3.58 -15.87 16.06
CA THR A 47 -3.29 -17.31 16.09
C THR A 47 -2.64 -17.79 14.79
N MET A 48 -1.85 -18.86 14.88
CA MET A 48 -1.22 -19.48 13.70
C MET A 48 -2.27 -19.97 12.69
N ALA A 49 -3.35 -20.60 13.16
CA ALA A 49 -4.45 -21.05 12.29
C ALA A 49 -5.10 -19.87 11.54
N GLY A 50 -5.42 -18.78 12.26
CA GLY A 50 -5.98 -17.58 11.65
C GLY A 50 -5.04 -16.96 10.62
N TYR A 51 -3.72 -16.99 10.87
CA TYR A 51 -2.71 -16.56 9.91
C TYR A 51 -2.66 -17.45 8.67
N LEU A 52 -2.60 -18.77 8.84
CA LEU A 52 -2.52 -19.73 7.74
C LEU A 52 -3.72 -19.60 6.80
N LEU A 53 -4.92 -19.37 7.33
CA LEU A 53 -6.13 -19.15 6.54
C LEU A 53 -6.11 -17.84 5.74
N VAL A 54 -5.77 -16.71 6.38
CA VAL A 54 -5.82 -15.38 5.75
C VAL A 54 -4.55 -14.59 6.10
N PRO A 55 -3.38 -14.81 5.47
CA PRO A 55 -2.11 -14.28 5.98
C PRO A 55 -2.11 -12.76 6.17
N ARG A 56 -2.75 -11.97 5.29
CA ARG A 56 -2.74 -10.49 5.38
C ARG A 56 -4.15 -9.87 5.17
N PRO A 57 -5.02 -9.85 6.19
CA PRO A 57 -6.39 -9.32 6.06
C PRO A 57 -6.41 -7.81 5.75
N GLY A 58 -5.42 -7.06 6.26
CA GLY A 58 -5.27 -5.63 5.96
C GLY A 58 -4.88 -5.31 4.52
N ASP A 59 -4.59 -6.33 3.71
CA ASP A 59 -4.32 -6.24 2.28
C ASP A 59 -5.50 -6.75 1.42
N ALA A 60 -6.62 -7.17 2.03
CA ALA A 60 -7.78 -7.72 1.32
C ALA A 60 -8.35 -6.76 0.27
N PHE A 61 -8.21 -5.45 0.48
CA PHE A 61 -8.67 -4.47 -0.48
C PHE A 61 -7.96 -4.53 -1.84
N LYS A 62 -6.73 -5.04 -1.90
CA LYS A 62 -5.99 -5.19 -3.16
C LYS A 62 -6.70 -6.18 -4.07
N ALA A 63 -7.48 -7.10 -3.50
CA ALA A 63 -8.31 -8.04 -4.24
C ALA A 63 -9.41 -7.35 -5.05
N LEU A 64 -9.73 -6.08 -4.79
CA LEU A 64 -10.68 -5.30 -5.59
C LEU A 64 -10.11 -4.90 -6.95
N LEU A 65 -8.78 -4.94 -7.16
CA LEU A 65 -8.18 -4.51 -8.42
C LEU A 65 -8.61 -5.39 -9.61
N ILE A 66 -8.64 -6.71 -9.43
CA ILE A 66 -9.08 -7.65 -10.48
C ILE A 66 -10.54 -7.40 -10.86
N PRO A 67 -11.54 -7.44 -9.95
CA PRO A 67 -12.93 -7.23 -10.31
C PRO A 67 -13.20 -5.82 -10.81
N CYS A 68 -12.57 -4.77 -10.24
CA CYS A 68 -12.74 -3.42 -10.76
C CYS A 68 -12.19 -3.28 -12.19
N ALA A 69 -11.00 -3.81 -12.48
CA ALA A 69 -10.44 -3.77 -13.83
C ALA A 69 -11.24 -4.63 -14.82
N PHE A 70 -11.73 -5.79 -14.39
CA PHE A 70 -12.63 -6.63 -15.18
C PHE A 70 -13.93 -5.88 -15.51
N LEU A 71 -14.58 -5.27 -14.51
CA LEU A 71 -15.81 -4.50 -14.73
C LEU A 71 -15.59 -3.30 -15.65
N LEU A 72 -14.47 -2.57 -15.51
CA LEU A 72 -14.12 -1.50 -16.44
C LEU A 72 -13.94 -2.03 -17.87
N GLY A 73 -13.29 -3.18 -18.03
CA GLY A 73 -13.15 -3.83 -19.33
C GLY A 73 -14.48 -4.26 -19.93
N VAL A 74 -15.37 -4.86 -19.13
CA VAL A 74 -16.73 -5.26 -19.55
C VAL A 74 -17.54 -4.05 -20.00
N LEU A 75 -17.49 -2.96 -19.21
CA LEU A 75 -18.17 -1.71 -19.56
C LEU A 75 -17.60 -1.09 -20.85
N GLY A 76 -16.28 -1.11 -21.03
CA GLY A 76 -15.62 -0.66 -22.25
C GLY A 76 -15.86 -1.57 -23.47
N ALA A 77 -16.14 -2.85 -23.24
CA ALA A 77 -16.52 -3.80 -24.29
C ALA A 77 -18.01 -3.71 -24.67
N GLY A 78 -18.83 -3.04 -23.85
CA GLY A 78 -20.29 -2.99 -24.02
C GLY A 78 -21.05 -4.22 -23.49
N GLY A 79 -20.39 -5.10 -22.72
CA GLY A 79 -21.01 -6.30 -22.15
C GLY A 79 -20.07 -7.48 -22.01
N THR A 80 -20.59 -8.60 -21.49
CA THR A 80 -19.88 -9.87 -21.36
C THR A 80 -20.86 -11.03 -21.29
N ASP A 81 -20.40 -12.26 -21.55
CA ASP A 81 -21.20 -13.47 -21.47
C ASP A 81 -21.03 -14.19 -20.11
N PRO A 82 -21.98 -15.08 -19.72
CA PRO A 82 -21.91 -15.79 -18.43
C PRO A 82 -20.66 -16.67 -18.24
N ARG A 83 -20.11 -17.24 -19.32
CA ARG A 83 -18.90 -18.08 -19.23
C ARG A 83 -17.68 -17.23 -18.91
N THR A 84 -17.57 -16.03 -19.48
CA THR A 84 -16.52 -15.07 -19.14
C THR A 84 -16.62 -14.60 -17.70
N VAL A 85 -17.84 -14.34 -17.20
CA VAL A 85 -18.07 -14.01 -15.78
C VAL A 85 -17.64 -15.16 -14.86
N LEU A 86 -18.03 -16.40 -15.18
CA LEU A 86 -17.62 -17.58 -14.41
C LEU A 86 -16.09 -17.75 -14.43
N ARG A 87 -15.45 -17.61 -15.59
CA ARG A 87 -13.99 -17.66 -15.74
C ARG A 87 -13.32 -16.60 -14.88
N ALA A 88 -13.80 -15.36 -14.92
CA ALA A 88 -13.28 -14.26 -14.12
C ALA A 88 -13.43 -14.52 -12.61
N ALA A 89 -14.57 -15.08 -12.17
CA ALA A 89 -14.79 -15.45 -10.79
C ALA A 89 -13.80 -16.53 -10.32
N VAL A 90 -13.60 -17.59 -11.10
CA VAL A 90 -12.62 -18.65 -10.76
C VAL A 90 -11.20 -18.11 -10.71
N VAL A 91 -10.81 -17.27 -11.68
CA VAL A 91 -9.47 -16.64 -11.69
C VAL A 91 -9.30 -15.70 -10.51
N LEU A 92 -10.32 -14.90 -10.16
CA LEU A 92 -10.30 -14.04 -8.98
C LEU A 92 -10.03 -14.85 -7.71
N LEU A 93 -10.76 -15.96 -7.51
CA LEU A 93 -10.58 -16.83 -6.36
C LEU A 93 -9.18 -17.48 -6.35
N ALA A 94 -8.73 -18.02 -7.48
CA ALA A 94 -7.41 -18.63 -7.57
C ALA A 94 -6.29 -17.61 -7.29
N VAL A 95 -6.36 -16.41 -7.87
CA VAL A 95 -5.33 -15.39 -7.72
C VAL A 95 -5.33 -14.80 -6.31
N GLU A 96 -6.49 -14.41 -5.77
CA GLU A 96 -6.55 -13.67 -4.50
C GLU A 96 -6.66 -14.56 -3.25
N LEU A 97 -7.13 -15.81 -3.36
CA LEU A 97 -7.23 -16.73 -2.22
C LEU A 97 -6.15 -17.82 -2.19
N LEU A 98 -5.48 -18.09 -3.33
CA LEU A 98 -4.43 -19.12 -3.40
C LEU A 98 -3.05 -18.50 -3.71
N ILE A 99 -2.89 -17.86 -4.89
CA ILE A 99 -1.59 -17.38 -5.37
C ILE A 99 -1.04 -16.25 -4.48
N TYR A 100 -1.82 -15.19 -4.26
CA TYR A 100 -1.36 -14.06 -3.45
C TYR A 100 -1.13 -14.42 -1.97
N PRO A 101 -2.00 -15.20 -1.31
CA PRO A 101 -1.71 -15.70 0.02
C PRO A 101 -0.42 -16.52 0.09
N ALA A 102 -0.15 -17.41 -0.87
CA ALA A 102 1.13 -18.13 -0.94
C ALA A 102 2.32 -17.16 -1.09
N ARG A 103 2.19 -16.14 -1.95
CA ARG A 103 3.21 -15.07 -2.09
C ARG A 103 3.40 -14.27 -0.81
N TYR A 104 2.34 -13.96 -0.08
CA TYR A 104 2.42 -13.25 1.20
C TYR A 104 3.11 -14.08 2.27
N GLN A 105 2.81 -15.38 2.34
CA GLN A 105 3.51 -16.31 3.22
C GLN A 105 5.00 -16.37 2.92
N TRP A 106 5.38 -16.45 1.64
CA TRP A 106 6.80 -16.41 1.27
C TRP A 106 7.50 -15.11 1.72
N ASN A 107 6.85 -13.96 1.53
CA ASN A 107 7.37 -12.67 1.98
C ASN A 107 7.51 -12.62 3.52
N ASP A 108 6.52 -13.13 4.26
CA ASP A 108 6.57 -13.17 5.73
C ASP A 108 7.66 -14.12 6.24
N VAL A 109 7.87 -15.28 5.62
CA VAL A 109 8.97 -16.20 5.95
C VAL A 109 10.32 -15.52 5.77
N ARG A 110 10.53 -14.82 4.65
CA ARG A 110 11.76 -14.04 4.37
C ARG A 110 11.93 -12.84 5.31
N GLY A 111 10.83 -12.30 5.83
CA GLY A 111 10.80 -11.13 6.71
C GLY A 111 10.73 -11.45 8.19
N PHE A 112 10.62 -12.72 8.58
CA PHE A 112 10.14 -13.14 9.91
C PHE A 112 10.88 -12.44 11.06
N ALA A 113 12.22 -12.52 11.09
CA ALA A 113 13.01 -11.93 12.17
C ALA A 113 12.86 -10.39 12.25
N ALA A 114 12.84 -9.71 11.11
CA ALA A 114 12.67 -8.25 11.06
C ALA A 114 11.24 -7.83 11.43
N ASP A 115 10.24 -8.66 11.11
CA ASP A 115 8.84 -8.42 11.47
C ASP A 115 8.60 -8.60 12.97
N GLN A 116 9.25 -9.59 13.63
CA GLN A 116 9.14 -9.76 15.09
C GLN A 116 9.76 -8.61 15.89
N ARG A 117 10.76 -7.91 15.33
CA ARG A 117 11.41 -6.75 15.96
C ARG A 117 10.69 -5.43 15.68
N HIS A 118 9.64 -5.43 14.86
CA HIS A 118 8.93 -4.22 14.51
C HIS A 118 8.17 -3.64 15.73
N PRO A 119 8.15 -2.31 15.96
CA PRO A 119 7.43 -1.71 17.09
C PRO A 119 5.96 -2.14 17.18
N SER A 120 5.27 -2.19 16.03
CA SER A 120 3.90 -2.71 15.88
C SER A 120 3.81 -4.19 15.48
N ALA A 121 4.73 -5.07 15.89
CA ALA A 121 4.76 -6.48 15.46
C ALA A 121 3.40 -7.20 15.65
N LYS A 122 2.71 -6.93 16.77
CA LYS A 122 1.42 -7.54 17.11
C LYS A 122 0.28 -7.14 16.17
N ASP A 123 0.29 -5.90 15.69
CA ASP A 123 -0.82 -5.32 14.91
C ASP A 123 -0.68 -5.51 13.40
N ARG A 124 0.51 -5.88 12.92
CA ARG A 124 0.79 -6.00 11.47
C ARG A 124 0.18 -7.23 10.82
N GLY A 125 -0.33 -8.17 11.61
CA GLY A 125 -0.95 -9.40 11.12
C GLY A 125 -0.02 -10.29 10.29
N ARG A 126 1.29 -10.24 10.56
CA ARG A 126 2.34 -11.06 9.92
C ARG A 126 2.38 -12.47 10.52
N LEU A 127 3.33 -13.29 10.07
CA LEU A 127 3.59 -14.63 10.62
C LEU A 127 3.77 -14.53 12.16
N PRO A 128 2.92 -15.21 12.96
CA PRO A 128 2.97 -15.10 14.41
C PRO A 128 4.32 -15.53 14.99
N GLY A 129 4.77 -14.82 16.03
CA GLY A 129 5.92 -15.21 16.85
C GLY A 129 5.58 -16.31 17.86
N PRO A 130 6.50 -16.63 18.79
CA PRO A 130 7.76 -15.92 19.03
C PRO A 130 8.92 -16.46 18.16
N LEU A 131 10.12 -15.88 18.26
CA LEU A 131 11.27 -16.22 17.39
C LEU A 131 11.75 -17.66 17.59
N GLU A 132 11.62 -18.19 18.82
CA GLU A 132 12.05 -19.53 19.22
C GLU A 132 11.24 -20.61 18.49
N ARG A 133 10.00 -20.31 18.12
CA ARG A 133 9.13 -21.18 17.31
C ARG A 133 9.22 -20.92 15.81
N GLY A 134 10.17 -20.09 15.39
CA GLY A 134 10.30 -19.65 14.01
C GLY A 134 10.38 -20.80 13.01
N ARG A 135 11.14 -21.86 13.32
CA ARG A 135 11.27 -23.03 12.44
C ARG A 135 9.91 -23.70 12.17
N GLU A 136 9.15 -24.00 13.23
CA GLU A 136 7.83 -24.64 13.11
C GLU A 136 6.87 -23.76 12.31
N HIS A 137 6.81 -22.47 12.64
CA HIS A 137 5.90 -21.52 12.01
C HIS A 137 6.24 -21.30 10.53
N ILE A 138 7.54 -21.24 10.20
CA ILE A 138 8.01 -21.14 8.81
C ILE A 138 7.65 -22.39 8.03
N LEU A 139 7.91 -23.59 8.57
CA LEU A 139 7.58 -24.85 7.89
C LEU A 139 6.08 -24.98 7.62
N ALA A 140 5.24 -24.69 8.61
CA ALA A 140 3.78 -24.71 8.44
C ALA A 140 3.32 -23.69 7.39
N SER A 141 3.90 -22.48 7.38
CA SER A 141 3.59 -21.46 6.37
C SER A 141 3.98 -21.92 4.96
N CYS A 142 5.18 -22.48 4.79
CA CYS A 142 5.65 -23.03 3.52
C CYS A 142 4.78 -24.20 3.03
N ALA A 143 4.39 -25.12 3.91
CA ALA A 143 3.53 -26.25 3.57
C ALA A 143 2.16 -25.78 3.05
N VAL A 144 1.52 -24.83 3.73
CA VAL A 144 0.24 -24.26 3.29
C VAL A 144 0.40 -23.46 1.99
N ALA A 145 1.50 -22.73 1.80
CA ALA A 145 1.78 -22.04 0.55
C ALA A 145 1.92 -23.02 -0.63
N ALA A 146 2.61 -24.14 -0.43
CA ALA A 146 2.73 -25.19 -1.43
C ALA A 146 1.38 -25.85 -1.74
N ALA A 147 0.59 -26.18 -0.71
CA ALA A 147 -0.75 -26.72 -0.88
C ALA A 147 -1.67 -25.80 -1.69
N ARG A 148 -1.61 -24.47 -1.45
CA ARG A 148 -2.35 -23.47 -2.24
C ARG A 148 -1.99 -23.52 -3.72
N LEU A 149 -0.69 -23.63 -4.06
CA LEU A 149 -0.25 -23.71 -5.45
C LEU A 149 -0.64 -25.04 -6.10
N ALA A 150 -0.61 -26.15 -5.35
CA ALA A 150 -1.13 -27.43 -5.82
C ALA A 150 -2.64 -27.36 -6.11
N LEU A 151 -3.42 -26.67 -5.26
CA LEU A 151 -4.84 -26.43 -5.52
C LEU A 151 -5.09 -25.59 -6.78
N VAL A 152 -4.24 -24.60 -7.08
CA VAL A 152 -4.31 -23.85 -8.34
C VAL A 152 -4.13 -24.79 -9.54
N ALA A 153 -3.15 -25.68 -9.49
CA ALA A 153 -2.95 -26.69 -10.54
C ALA A 153 -4.15 -27.65 -10.64
N GLY A 154 -4.70 -28.08 -9.50
CA GLY A 154 -5.92 -28.89 -9.44
C GLY A 154 -7.12 -28.21 -10.11
N LEU A 155 -7.31 -26.90 -9.90
CA LEU A 155 -8.38 -26.13 -10.56
C LEU A 155 -8.21 -26.11 -12.09
N VAL A 156 -6.98 -25.98 -12.60
CA VAL A 156 -6.70 -26.02 -14.05
C VAL A 156 -7.09 -27.38 -14.64
N LEU A 157 -6.79 -28.47 -13.93
CA LEU A 157 -7.10 -29.84 -14.37
C LEU A 157 -8.59 -30.16 -14.24
N ALA A 158 -9.26 -29.66 -13.20
CA ALA A 158 -10.67 -29.93 -12.93
C ALA A 158 -11.64 -29.12 -13.82
N LEU A 159 -11.19 -27.98 -14.36
CA LEU A 159 -12.02 -27.06 -15.16
C LEU A 159 -11.40 -26.77 -16.54
N PRO A 160 -11.11 -27.80 -17.37
CA PRO A 160 -10.42 -27.61 -18.65
C PRO A 160 -11.20 -26.72 -19.63
N GLN A 161 -12.53 -26.74 -19.55
CA GLN A 161 -13.42 -25.92 -20.37
C GLN A 161 -13.29 -24.42 -20.13
N LEU A 162 -12.66 -23.98 -19.03
CA LEU A 162 -12.44 -22.56 -18.74
C LEU A 162 -11.09 -22.04 -19.25
N HIS A 163 -10.25 -22.90 -19.85
CA HIS A 163 -8.94 -22.54 -20.40
C HIS A 163 -8.10 -21.68 -19.43
N LEU A 164 -8.05 -22.12 -18.17
CA LEU A 164 -7.41 -21.37 -17.07
C LEU A 164 -5.88 -21.50 -17.08
N GLY A 165 -5.35 -22.58 -17.65
CA GLY A 165 -3.94 -22.99 -17.52
C GLY A 165 -2.94 -21.88 -17.86
N PRO A 166 -2.91 -21.37 -19.10
CA PRO A 166 -1.96 -20.34 -19.50
C PRO A 166 -2.08 -19.06 -18.66
N LEU A 167 -3.30 -18.63 -18.35
CA LEU A 167 -3.55 -17.40 -17.57
C LEU A 167 -3.09 -17.54 -16.11
N LEU A 168 -3.43 -18.64 -15.44
CA LEU A 168 -3.03 -18.87 -14.05
C LEU A 168 -1.53 -19.15 -13.91
N ALA A 169 -0.91 -19.82 -14.89
CA ALA A 169 0.53 -19.99 -14.96
C ALA A 169 1.25 -18.63 -15.12
N LEU A 170 0.79 -17.80 -16.07
CA LEU A 170 1.32 -16.44 -16.26
C LEU A 170 1.12 -15.58 -15.01
N ALA A 171 -0.06 -15.64 -14.38
CA ALA A 171 -0.34 -14.93 -13.14
C ALA A 171 0.60 -15.36 -12.00
N ALA A 172 0.80 -16.67 -11.80
CA ALA A 172 1.72 -17.19 -10.80
C ALA A 172 3.16 -16.71 -11.06
N VAL A 173 3.66 -16.87 -12.30
CA VAL A 173 4.99 -16.42 -12.71
C VAL A 173 5.16 -14.91 -12.49
N ALA A 174 4.18 -14.10 -12.88
CA ALA A 174 4.24 -12.66 -12.72
C ALA A 174 4.22 -12.24 -11.23
N VAL A 175 3.33 -12.81 -10.42
CA VAL A 175 3.21 -12.51 -8.99
C VAL A 175 4.48 -12.89 -8.22
N PHE A 176 5.01 -14.09 -8.46
CA PHE A 176 6.23 -14.56 -7.80
C PHE A 176 7.48 -13.89 -8.37
N GLY A 177 7.53 -13.60 -9.67
CA GLY A 177 8.63 -12.87 -10.31
C GLY A 177 8.80 -11.46 -9.75
N VAL A 178 7.70 -10.69 -9.65
CA VAL A 178 7.71 -9.37 -9.00
C VAL A 178 8.15 -9.49 -7.54
N ALA A 179 7.68 -10.51 -6.82
CA ALA A 179 8.09 -10.74 -5.43
C ALA A 179 9.58 -11.06 -5.31
N ALA A 180 10.13 -11.89 -6.21
CA ALA A 180 11.54 -12.24 -6.24
C ALA A 180 12.43 -11.01 -6.47
N VAL A 181 12.09 -10.17 -7.46
CA VAL A 181 12.80 -8.92 -7.74
C VAL A 181 12.76 -7.99 -6.54
N TYR A 182 11.58 -7.81 -5.93
CA TYR A 182 11.44 -7.00 -4.72
C TYR A 182 12.31 -7.53 -3.56
N GLU A 183 12.27 -8.84 -3.27
CA GLU A 183 13.04 -9.42 -2.17
C GLU A 183 14.55 -9.37 -2.42
N TRP A 184 14.99 -9.53 -3.67
CA TRP A 184 16.38 -9.36 -4.07
C TRP A 184 16.84 -7.92 -3.83
N LEU A 185 16.10 -6.93 -4.35
CA LEU A 185 16.40 -5.51 -4.14
C LEU A 185 16.38 -5.14 -2.65
N ARG A 186 15.41 -5.65 -1.88
CA ARG A 186 15.32 -5.43 -0.44
C ARG A 186 16.54 -5.98 0.28
N SER A 187 16.94 -7.20 -0.02
CA SER A 187 18.13 -7.85 0.58
C SER A 187 19.42 -7.10 0.25
N ALA A 188 19.53 -6.55 -0.97
CA ALA A 188 20.68 -5.78 -1.41
C ALA A 188 20.69 -4.32 -0.88
N GLY A 189 19.52 -3.76 -0.54
CA GLY A 189 19.34 -2.33 -0.29
C GLY A 189 19.10 -1.94 1.17
N THR A 190 18.75 -2.89 2.05
CA THR A 190 18.32 -2.62 3.44
C THR A 190 19.21 -3.28 4.49
N GLY A 191 19.07 -2.88 5.76
CA GLY A 191 19.80 -3.44 6.91
C GLY A 191 21.18 -2.85 7.16
N ARG A 192 21.44 -1.62 6.69
CA ARG A 192 22.76 -0.97 6.67
C ARG A 192 22.79 0.40 7.34
N SER A 193 21.65 0.99 7.69
CA SER A 193 21.62 2.35 8.25
C SER A 193 20.54 2.50 9.31
N GLU A 194 20.88 3.26 10.35
CA GLU A 194 19.95 3.70 11.40
C GLU A 194 19.51 5.16 11.20
N GLN A 195 20.04 5.82 10.16
CA GLN A 195 19.77 7.22 9.87
C GLN A 195 18.31 7.43 9.47
N VAL A 196 17.70 8.48 10.00
CA VAL A 196 16.36 8.95 9.62
C VAL A 196 16.44 10.42 9.20
N PRO A 197 16.07 10.78 7.95
CA PRO A 197 15.67 9.87 6.87
C PRO A 197 16.86 9.04 6.37
N ALA A 198 16.60 7.79 5.96
CA ALA A 198 17.63 6.97 5.34
C ALA A 198 18.13 7.59 4.02
N PRO A 199 19.41 7.35 3.64
CA PRO A 199 19.97 7.89 2.41
C PRO A 199 19.26 7.32 1.18
N LEU A 200 19.02 8.17 0.18
CA LEU A 200 18.40 7.79 -1.09
C LEU A 200 19.41 7.04 -1.97
N ARG A 201 19.47 5.73 -1.80
CA ARG A 201 20.29 4.84 -2.63
C ARG A 201 19.50 4.37 -3.85
N PRO A 202 20.15 4.06 -4.98
CA PRO A 202 19.48 3.50 -6.16
C PRO A 202 18.62 2.27 -5.84
N ALA A 203 19.10 1.39 -4.95
CA ALA A 203 18.34 0.22 -4.51
C ALA A 203 17.02 0.58 -3.81
N VAL A 204 16.98 1.66 -3.01
CA VAL A 204 15.75 2.12 -2.35
C VAL A 204 14.74 2.62 -3.38
N VAL A 205 15.19 3.39 -4.36
CA VAL A 205 14.34 3.87 -5.46
C VAL A 205 13.85 2.70 -6.31
N ALA A 206 14.72 1.73 -6.63
CA ALA A 206 14.35 0.52 -7.36
C ALA A 206 13.28 -0.30 -6.61
N ILE A 207 13.36 -0.39 -5.28
CA ILE A 207 12.32 -1.02 -4.46
C ILE A 207 10.97 -0.30 -4.65
N TRP A 208 10.96 1.04 -4.64
CA TRP A 208 9.74 1.84 -4.84
C TRP A 208 9.13 1.60 -6.23
N LEU A 209 9.95 1.51 -7.27
CA LEU A 209 9.48 1.22 -8.62
C LEU A 209 8.95 -0.22 -8.75
N ALA A 210 9.63 -1.20 -8.15
CA ALA A 210 9.27 -2.61 -8.23
C ALA A 210 7.91 -2.92 -7.59
N VAL A 211 7.55 -2.27 -6.48
CA VAL A 211 6.28 -2.54 -5.79
C VAL A 211 5.03 -2.14 -6.59
N GLY A 212 5.17 -1.24 -7.56
CA GLY A 212 4.08 -0.90 -8.48
C GLY A 212 3.66 -2.07 -9.37
N ALA A 213 4.60 -2.95 -9.74
CA ALA A 213 4.36 -4.00 -10.73
C ALA A 213 3.29 -5.00 -10.26
N GLY A 214 3.17 -5.23 -8.95
CA GLY A 214 2.12 -6.10 -8.40
C GLY A 214 0.70 -5.57 -8.57
N TYR A 215 0.52 -4.27 -8.80
CA TYR A 215 -0.77 -3.64 -9.11
C TYR A 215 -1.09 -3.75 -10.60
N ALA A 216 -0.08 -3.54 -11.46
CA ALA A 216 -0.20 -3.79 -12.90
C ALA A 216 -0.60 -5.24 -13.18
N VAL A 217 0.07 -6.22 -12.56
CA VAL A 217 -0.29 -7.64 -12.73
C VAL A 217 -1.76 -7.90 -12.39
N ARG A 218 -2.26 -7.43 -11.23
CA ARG A 218 -3.68 -7.61 -10.86
C ARG A 218 -4.63 -6.97 -11.85
N GLY A 219 -4.43 -5.68 -12.14
CA GLY A 219 -5.37 -4.95 -12.99
C GLY A 219 -5.34 -5.47 -14.43
N LEU A 220 -4.19 -5.88 -14.96
CA LEU A 220 -4.08 -6.48 -16.30
C LEU A 220 -4.68 -7.88 -16.38
N ILE A 221 -4.62 -8.69 -15.31
CA ILE A 221 -5.38 -9.96 -15.25
C ILE A 221 -6.87 -9.68 -15.37
N GLY A 222 -7.39 -8.74 -14.57
CA GLY A 222 -8.81 -8.36 -14.61
C GLY A 222 -9.22 -7.80 -15.97
N LEU A 223 -8.44 -6.88 -16.53
CA LEU A 223 -8.72 -6.25 -17.81
C LEU A 223 -8.61 -7.25 -18.98
N GLY A 224 -7.59 -8.10 -18.98
CA GLY A 224 -7.36 -9.13 -20.00
C GLY A 224 -8.37 -10.27 -19.98
N LEU A 225 -9.11 -10.45 -18.88
CA LEU A 225 -10.27 -11.35 -18.82
C LEU A 225 -11.47 -10.79 -19.57
N ALA A 226 -11.59 -9.46 -19.69
CA ALA A 226 -12.69 -8.80 -20.38
C ALA A 226 -12.33 -8.40 -21.83
N LEU A 227 -11.05 -8.14 -22.10
CA LEU A 227 -10.59 -7.56 -23.37
C LEU A 227 -9.38 -8.30 -23.94
N GLY A 228 -9.34 -8.42 -25.28
CA GLY A 228 -8.13 -8.79 -26.01
C GLY A 228 -7.10 -7.66 -25.99
N LEU A 229 -6.24 -7.62 -24.96
CA LEU A 229 -5.24 -6.55 -24.81
C LEU A 229 -4.17 -6.54 -25.91
N ALA A 230 -3.90 -7.69 -26.55
CA ALA A 230 -3.01 -7.79 -27.68
C ALA A 230 -3.50 -6.97 -28.89
N ASP A 231 -4.82 -6.90 -29.07
CA ASP A 231 -5.46 -6.15 -30.17
C ASP A 231 -5.59 -4.65 -29.84
N ARG A 232 -5.28 -4.25 -28.61
CA ARG A 232 -5.37 -2.87 -28.11
C ARG A 232 -4.08 -2.44 -27.40
N PRO A 233 -2.95 -2.32 -28.13
CA PRO A 233 -1.65 -2.09 -27.52
C PRO A 233 -1.56 -0.75 -26.77
N VAL A 234 -2.22 0.31 -27.26
CA VAL A 234 -2.24 1.62 -26.59
C VAL A 234 -2.95 1.52 -25.25
N LEU A 235 -4.15 0.90 -25.22
CA LEU A 235 -4.87 0.61 -23.98
C LEU A 235 -4.03 -0.23 -23.03
N ALA A 236 -3.39 -1.29 -23.52
CA ALA A 236 -2.57 -2.19 -22.71
C ALA A 236 -1.41 -1.44 -22.04
N VAL A 237 -0.68 -0.60 -22.80
CA VAL A 237 0.42 0.22 -22.28
C VAL A 237 -0.11 1.27 -21.31
N ALA A 238 -1.16 2.01 -21.66
CA ALA A 238 -1.75 3.03 -20.80
C ALA A 238 -2.24 2.44 -19.47
N ALA A 239 -2.97 1.33 -19.51
CA ALA A 239 -3.44 0.63 -18.32
C ALA A 239 -2.28 0.11 -17.47
N THR A 240 -1.24 -0.45 -18.10
CA THR A 240 -0.03 -0.91 -17.41
C THR A 240 0.63 0.24 -16.65
N VAL A 241 0.88 1.37 -17.33
CA VAL A 241 1.50 2.56 -16.72
C VAL A 241 0.62 3.12 -15.60
N ALA A 242 -0.70 3.21 -15.83
CA ALA A 242 -1.66 3.70 -14.85
C ALA A 242 -1.63 2.85 -13.57
N LEU A 243 -1.75 1.53 -13.70
CA LEU A 243 -1.77 0.59 -12.57
C LEU A 243 -0.40 0.48 -11.88
N TRP A 244 0.69 0.51 -12.64
CA TRP A 244 2.06 0.48 -12.12
C TRP A 244 2.34 1.73 -11.28
N ALA A 245 2.12 2.93 -11.85
CA ALA A 245 2.32 4.19 -11.17
C ALA A 245 1.34 4.35 -9.99
N TYR A 246 0.09 3.93 -10.13
CA TYR A 246 -0.86 3.85 -9.02
C TYR A 246 -0.31 2.99 -7.88
N GLY A 247 0.25 1.81 -8.20
CA GLY A 247 0.85 0.93 -7.22
C GLY A 247 2.04 1.55 -6.49
N ILE A 248 2.91 2.27 -7.20
CA ILE A 248 4.00 3.05 -6.59
C ILE A 248 3.42 4.09 -5.63
N GLY A 249 2.45 4.90 -6.09
CA GLY A 249 1.82 5.95 -5.29
C GLY A 249 1.14 5.42 -4.04
N PHE A 250 0.37 4.35 -4.20
CA PHE A 250 -0.33 3.69 -3.13
C PHE A 250 0.62 3.09 -2.09
N VAL A 251 1.65 2.34 -2.52
CA VAL A 251 2.56 1.66 -1.59
C VAL A 251 3.48 2.65 -0.88
N THR A 252 4.04 3.63 -1.60
CA THR A 252 4.93 4.63 -0.98
C THR A 252 4.18 5.56 -0.01
N SER A 253 2.95 5.97 -0.31
CA SER A 253 2.13 6.71 0.67
C SER A 253 1.83 5.85 1.91
N ARG A 254 1.49 4.57 1.73
CA ARG A 254 1.27 3.63 2.84
C ARG A 254 2.54 3.43 3.68
N TRP A 255 3.70 3.28 3.05
CA TRP A 255 4.98 3.14 3.74
C TRP A 255 5.43 4.40 4.46
N ALA A 256 5.13 5.58 3.91
CA ALA A 256 5.37 6.85 4.60
C ALA A 256 4.55 6.93 5.91
N VAL A 257 3.30 6.44 5.90
CA VAL A 257 2.50 6.31 7.13
C VAL A 257 3.00 5.17 8.02
N GLU A 258 3.41 4.01 7.47
CA GLU A 258 3.97 2.91 8.28
C GLU A 258 5.27 3.32 8.98
N ALA A 259 6.06 4.24 8.40
CA ALA A 259 7.24 4.79 9.04
C ALA A 259 6.94 5.47 10.37
N THR A 260 5.74 6.05 10.56
CA THR A 260 5.40 6.72 11.83
C THR A 260 5.29 5.76 13.01
N ALA A 261 5.27 4.43 12.78
CA ALA A 261 5.44 3.43 13.84
C ALA A 261 6.78 3.57 14.59
N PHE A 262 7.77 4.21 13.97
CA PHE A 262 9.11 4.41 14.51
C PHE A 262 9.29 5.79 15.15
N CYS A 263 8.23 6.57 15.40
CA CYS A 263 8.35 7.85 16.08
C CYS A 263 7.34 8.08 17.20
N VAL A 264 7.71 9.01 18.09
CA VAL A 264 6.84 9.62 19.10
C VAL A 264 6.86 11.12 18.87
N LEU A 265 5.69 11.77 18.94
CA LEU A 265 5.61 13.22 18.81
C LEU A 265 6.00 13.89 20.13
N ARG A 266 7.00 14.78 20.10
CA ARG A 266 7.49 15.58 21.22
C ARG A 266 7.40 17.07 20.89
N GLY A 267 6.53 17.82 21.56
CA GLY A 267 6.25 19.22 21.20
C GLY A 267 5.75 19.38 19.76
N GLY A 268 5.06 18.37 19.22
CA GLY A 268 4.64 18.32 17.81
C GLY A 268 5.74 17.88 16.84
N GLU A 269 6.98 17.71 17.26
CA GLU A 269 8.09 17.25 16.41
C GLU A 269 8.26 15.72 16.50
N PRO A 270 8.39 15.00 15.38
CA PRO A 270 8.57 13.55 15.39
C PRO A 270 10.00 13.18 15.81
N VAL A 271 10.11 12.49 16.95
CA VAL A 271 11.38 11.90 17.42
C VAL A 271 11.43 10.44 16.99
N TRP A 272 12.41 10.11 16.13
CA TRP A 272 12.51 8.80 15.48
C TRP A 272 13.41 7.83 16.26
N THR A 273 13.04 6.56 16.27
CA THR A 273 13.82 5.46 16.85
C THR A 273 13.85 4.30 15.88
N VAL A 274 14.97 4.15 15.17
CA VAL A 274 15.18 3.13 14.15
C VAL A 274 16.50 2.42 14.42
N GLN A 275 16.54 1.11 14.16
CA GLN A 275 17.73 0.28 14.28
C GLN A 275 17.96 -0.43 12.94
N ALA A 276 19.21 -0.70 12.58
CA ALA A 276 19.56 -1.31 11.29
C ALA A 276 18.86 -2.67 11.11
N GLN A 277 18.71 -3.40 12.21
CA GLN A 277 18.07 -4.71 12.26
C GLN A 277 16.59 -4.75 11.91
N HIS A 278 15.93 -3.59 11.77
CA HIS A 278 14.58 -3.49 11.23
C HIS A 278 14.55 -3.65 9.69
N ALA A 279 15.66 -3.36 8.99
CA ALA A 279 15.79 -3.43 7.52
C ALA A 279 14.69 -2.64 6.77
N ARG A 280 14.48 -1.39 7.19
CA ARG A 280 13.36 -0.51 6.79
C ARG A 280 13.79 0.78 6.09
N GLU A 281 14.96 0.82 5.47
CA GLU A 281 15.46 2.03 4.81
C GLU A 281 14.54 2.53 3.69
N HIS A 282 13.86 1.61 2.99
CA HIS A 282 12.92 1.96 1.93
C HIS A 282 11.67 2.71 2.44
N LEU A 283 11.27 2.53 3.70
CA LEU A 283 10.20 3.33 4.30
C LEU A 283 10.73 4.54 5.05
N THR A 284 11.87 4.44 5.76
CA THR A 284 12.40 5.57 6.54
C THR A 284 13.00 6.66 5.65
N ALA A 285 13.41 6.33 4.43
CA ALA A 285 13.78 7.32 3.42
C ALA A 285 12.60 8.24 3.03
N LEU A 286 11.35 7.75 3.11
CA LEU A 286 10.15 8.50 2.75
C LEU A 286 9.80 9.59 3.79
N VAL A 287 10.35 9.50 5.00
CA VAL A 287 10.18 10.50 6.07
C VAL A 287 10.61 11.90 5.61
N ARG A 288 11.55 11.98 4.67
CA ARG A 288 12.04 13.24 4.06
C ARG A 288 10.92 14.13 3.52
N TRP A 289 9.80 13.55 3.09
CA TRP A 289 8.67 14.28 2.52
C TRP A 289 7.48 14.43 3.48
N LEU A 290 7.62 13.99 4.72
CA LEU A 290 6.60 14.20 5.76
C LEU A 290 6.74 15.60 6.37
N PRO A 291 5.66 16.17 6.94
CA PRO A 291 5.75 17.43 7.67
C PRO A 291 6.74 17.34 8.83
N ALA A 292 7.54 18.39 9.02
CA ALA A 292 8.47 18.47 10.16
C ALA A 292 7.77 18.60 11.51
N ARG A 293 6.51 19.08 11.52
CA ARG A 293 5.67 19.23 12.70
C ARG A 293 4.28 18.65 12.47
N ALA A 294 3.76 17.97 13.48
CA ALA A 294 2.38 17.52 13.57
C ALA A 294 1.54 18.63 14.20
N GLU A 295 0.85 19.40 13.37
CA GLU A 295 -0.09 20.41 13.85
C GLU A 295 -1.30 19.74 14.52
N HIS A 296 -1.76 20.32 15.63
CA HIS A 296 -2.97 19.88 16.36
C HIS A 296 -2.90 18.45 16.93
N VAL A 297 -1.70 17.97 17.27
CA VAL A 297 -1.52 16.68 17.94
C VAL A 297 -0.90 16.91 19.33
N ALA A 298 -1.43 16.23 20.34
CA ALA A 298 -0.95 16.36 21.72
C ALA A 298 0.48 15.84 21.89
N ASP A 299 1.21 16.40 22.86
CA ASP A 299 2.55 15.94 23.20
C ASP A 299 2.54 14.50 23.71
N GLY A 300 3.54 13.70 23.32
CA GLY A 300 3.64 12.28 23.66
C GLY A 300 2.76 11.36 22.82
N THR A 301 2.01 11.87 21.84
CA THR A 301 1.18 11.03 20.97
C THR A 301 2.05 10.02 20.19
N PRO A 302 1.69 8.71 20.19
CA PRO A 302 2.35 7.72 19.35
C PRO A 302 2.26 8.11 17.87
N GLY A 303 3.36 7.99 17.11
CA GLY A 303 3.35 8.31 15.69
C GLY A 303 2.32 7.50 14.88
N ALA A 304 1.89 6.34 15.38
CA ALA A 304 0.85 5.52 14.77
C ALA A 304 -0.51 6.23 14.59
N ASP A 305 -0.82 7.21 15.45
CA ASP A 305 -2.07 7.98 15.40
C ASP A 305 -1.96 9.25 14.57
N TRP A 306 -0.74 9.63 14.19
CA TRP A 306 -0.50 10.73 13.29
C TRP A 306 -0.86 10.36 11.84
N ALA A 307 -1.61 11.25 11.17
CA ALA A 307 -1.95 11.14 9.75
C ALA A 307 -1.10 12.13 8.92
N PRO A 308 0.18 11.83 8.65
CA PRO A 308 1.14 12.80 8.15
C PRO A 308 0.83 13.31 6.74
N LEU A 309 0.09 12.54 5.94
CA LEU A 309 -0.29 12.87 4.57
C LEU A 309 -1.54 13.75 4.48
N ARG A 310 -2.21 14.03 5.61
CA ARG A 310 -3.39 14.89 5.65
C ARG A 310 -3.02 16.34 5.37
N GLY A 311 -1.81 16.75 5.75
CA GLY A 311 -1.28 18.08 5.49
C GLY A 311 -0.85 18.31 4.04
N ARG A 312 -0.14 19.42 3.83
CA ARG A 312 0.57 19.68 2.58
C ARG A 312 1.86 18.86 2.57
N THR A 313 2.07 18.12 1.50
CA THR A 313 3.31 17.38 1.21
C THR A 313 3.89 17.91 -0.08
N SER A 314 5.21 17.81 -0.27
CA SER A 314 5.85 18.23 -1.52
C SER A 314 5.21 17.53 -2.74
N PRO A 315 4.91 18.24 -3.85
CA PRO A 315 4.46 17.60 -5.08
C PRO A 315 5.51 16.66 -5.67
N LEU A 316 6.78 16.84 -5.29
CA LEU A 316 7.91 15.98 -5.67
C LEU A 316 8.04 14.72 -4.80
N ALA A 317 7.16 14.52 -3.81
CA ALA A 317 7.15 13.28 -3.05
C ALA A 317 6.87 12.09 -3.99
N PRO A 318 7.54 10.93 -3.79
CA PRO A 318 7.42 9.79 -4.72
C PRO A 318 5.97 9.36 -4.96
N TRP A 319 5.12 9.41 -3.93
CA TRP A 319 3.72 9.06 -4.10
C TRP A 319 2.96 10.06 -4.96
N ASN A 320 3.20 11.36 -4.78
CA ASN A 320 2.51 12.41 -5.54
C ASN A 320 2.88 12.37 -7.03
N LEU A 321 4.18 12.25 -7.34
CA LEU A 321 4.66 12.08 -8.72
C LEU A 321 4.03 10.84 -9.38
N ALA A 322 4.03 9.72 -8.66
CA ALA A 322 3.44 8.49 -9.14
C ALA A 322 1.93 8.61 -9.39
N PHE A 323 1.19 9.32 -8.52
CA PHE A 323 -0.23 9.60 -8.76
C PHE A 323 -0.47 10.51 -9.97
N VAL A 324 0.38 11.51 -10.22
CA VAL A 324 0.29 12.36 -11.43
C VAL A 324 0.47 11.53 -12.71
N VAL A 325 1.49 10.66 -12.73
CA VAL A 325 1.70 9.73 -13.85
C VAL A 325 0.52 8.77 -14.00
N ALA A 326 0.03 8.21 -12.87
CA ALA A 326 -1.12 7.32 -12.86
C ALA A 326 -2.38 8.00 -13.39
N GLY A 327 -2.62 9.26 -13.03
CA GLY A 327 -3.77 10.03 -13.48
C GLY A 327 -3.71 10.33 -14.98
N GLY A 328 -2.56 10.74 -15.52
CA GLY A 328 -2.40 10.93 -16.96
C GLY A 328 -2.65 9.64 -17.74
N ALA A 329 -2.03 8.53 -17.32
CA ALA A 329 -2.21 7.24 -17.96
C ALA A 329 -3.63 6.66 -17.77
N ALA A 330 -4.29 6.92 -16.65
CA ALA A 330 -5.67 6.50 -16.40
C ALA A 330 -6.68 7.28 -17.25
N ALA A 331 -6.46 8.59 -17.47
CA ALA A 331 -7.28 9.36 -18.41
C ALA A 331 -7.15 8.80 -19.83
N LEU A 332 -5.93 8.46 -20.27
CA LEU A 332 -5.72 7.80 -21.55
C LEU A 332 -6.35 6.40 -21.61
N THR A 333 -6.24 5.61 -20.53
CA THR A 333 -6.89 4.29 -20.43
C THR A 333 -8.40 4.40 -20.61
N GLY A 334 -9.03 5.38 -19.97
CA GLY A 334 -10.46 5.62 -20.10
C GLY A 334 -10.84 6.10 -21.50
N TRP A 335 -10.03 6.98 -22.08
CA TRP A 335 -10.21 7.44 -23.45
C TRP A 335 -10.20 6.29 -24.46
N GLU A 336 -9.29 5.33 -24.32
CA GLU A 336 -9.20 4.12 -25.16
C GLU A 336 -10.37 3.11 -24.98
N PHE A 337 -11.27 3.34 -24.01
CA PHE A 337 -12.55 2.62 -23.96
C PHE A 337 -13.62 3.23 -24.88
N SER A 338 -13.37 4.41 -25.45
CA SER A 338 -14.34 5.08 -26.33
C SER A 338 -14.36 4.42 -27.72
N PRO A 339 -15.51 4.38 -28.42
CA PRO A 339 -15.62 3.76 -29.74
C PRO A 339 -14.76 4.48 -30.79
N PRO A 340 -14.02 3.76 -31.65
CA PRO A 340 -13.24 4.36 -32.74
C PRO A 340 -14.17 5.12 -33.70
N GLY A 341 -13.90 6.40 -33.95
CA GLY A 341 -14.71 7.21 -34.89
C GLY A 341 -14.82 8.73 -34.64
N ALA A 342 -14.50 9.23 -33.44
CA ALA A 342 -14.47 10.69 -33.19
C ALA A 342 -13.32 11.42 -33.92
N ALA A 343 -13.22 12.75 -33.84
CA ALA A 343 -11.99 13.46 -34.17
C ALA A 343 -11.07 13.42 -32.93
N TRP A 344 -10.15 12.44 -32.88
CA TRP A 344 -9.43 12.14 -31.64
C TRP A 344 -8.37 13.21 -31.37
N PRO A 345 -8.38 13.91 -30.21
CA PRO A 345 -7.20 14.59 -29.75
C PRO A 345 -6.02 13.61 -29.71
N PRO A 346 -4.78 14.08 -29.94
CA PRO A 346 -3.60 13.23 -29.77
C PRO A 346 -3.60 12.58 -28.39
N ALA A 347 -3.30 11.28 -28.30
CA ALA A 347 -3.23 10.54 -27.02
C ALA A 347 -2.39 11.28 -25.95
N ALA A 348 -1.33 11.96 -26.40
CA ALA A 348 -0.49 12.80 -25.56
C ALA A 348 -1.27 13.95 -24.87
N ALA A 349 -2.21 14.59 -25.57
CA ALA A 349 -3.01 15.68 -25.01
C ALA A 349 -3.94 15.20 -23.90
N VAL A 350 -4.60 14.04 -24.09
CA VAL A 350 -5.45 13.41 -23.06
C VAL A 350 -4.61 13.05 -21.82
N ALA A 351 -3.45 12.43 -22.03
CA ALA A 351 -2.55 12.05 -20.94
C ALA A 351 -2.03 13.27 -20.16
N VAL A 352 -1.62 14.33 -20.87
CA VAL A 352 -1.17 15.58 -20.25
C VAL A 352 -2.31 16.26 -19.48
N GLY A 353 -3.51 16.34 -20.05
CA GLY A 353 -4.69 16.89 -19.38
C GLY A 353 -5.02 16.15 -18.08
N GLY A 354 -5.05 14.81 -18.12
CA GLY A 354 -5.27 13.97 -16.93
C GLY A 354 -4.19 14.16 -15.86
N ALA A 355 -2.92 14.32 -16.26
CA ALA A 355 -1.81 14.58 -15.36
C ALA A 355 -1.92 15.97 -14.70
N LEU A 356 -2.26 17.02 -15.46
CA LEU A 356 -2.43 18.37 -14.94
C LEU A 356 -3.60 18.47 -13.95
N LEU A 357 -4.73 17.82 -14.24
CA LEU A 357 -5.86 17.74 -13.31
C LEU A 357 -5.47 17.00 -12.02
N THR A 358 -4.67 15.94 -12.14
CA THR A 358 -4.16 15.22 -10.97
C THR A 358 -3.21 16.09 -10.14
N LEU A 359 -2.31 16.83 -10.81
CA LEU A 359 -1.42 17.76 -10.13
C LEU A 359 -2.21 18.84 -9.38
N ALA A 360 -3.30 19.34 -9.97
CA ALA A 360 -4.22 20.26 -9.29
C ALA A 360 -4.81 19.65 -8.00
N VAL A 361 -5.23 18.37 -8.02
CA VAL A 361 -5.69 17.66 -6.82
C VAL A 361 -4.57 17.51 -5.78
N VAL A 362 -3.34 17.21 -6.21
CA VAL A 362 -2.16 17.04 -5.34
C VAL A 362 -1.80 18.33 -4.60
N VAL A 363 -1.75 19.46 -5.32
CA VAL A 363 -1.35 20.76 -4.74
C VAL A 363 -2.50 21.45 -3.99
N ALA A 364 -3.74 21.01 -4.19
CA ALA A 364 -4.90 21.57 -3.52
C ALA A 364 -4.80 21.44 -1.98
N PRO A 365 -5.29 22.45 -1.24
CA PRO A 365 -5.45 22.35 0.21
C PRO A 365 -6.27 21.10 0.60
N PRO A 366 -5.99 20.44 1.73
CA PRO A 366 -6.64 19.19 2.12
C PRO A 366 -8.18 19.25 2.13
N ARG A 367 -8.75 20.40 2.50
CA ARG A 367 -10.20 20.66 2.51
C ARG A 367 -10.78 20.74 1.09
N ALA A 368 -10.01 21.21 0.13
CA ALA A 368 -10.43 21.43 -1.26
C ALA A 368 -10.25 20.19 -2.16
N ARG A 369 -9.40 19.22 -1.78
CA ARG A 369 -9.06 18.05 -2.64
C ARG A 369 -10.29 17.30 -3.20
N ARG A 370 -11.35 17.12 -2.39
CA ARG A 370 -12.60 16.48 -2.84
C ARG A 370 -13.31 17.29 -3.92
N VAL A 371 -13.41 18.60 -3.73
CA VAL A 371 -14.05 19.52 -4.68
C VAL A 371 -13.26 19.55 -5.98
N VAL A 372 -11.93 19.68 -5.89
CA VAL A 372 -11.04 19.68 -7.08
C VAL A 372 -11.10 18.34 -7.81
N THR A 373 -11.23 17.21 -7.09
CA THR A 373 -11.43 15.90 -7.72
C THR A 373 -12.74 15.85 -8.50
N GLY A 374 -13.85 16.32 -7.91
CA GLY A 374 -15.15 16.37 -8.58
C GLY A 374 -15.14 17.29 -9.81
N ALA A 375 -14.55 18.48 -9.68
CA ALA A 375 -14.38 19.41 -10.79
C ALA A 375 -13.51 18.82 -11.92
N GLY A 376 -12.41 18.15 -11.58
CA GLY A 376 -11.55 17.48 -12.55
C GLY A 376 -12.27 16.36 -13.31
N ALA A 377 -13.08 15.55 -12.61
CA ALA A 377 -13.88 14.51 -13.25
C ALA A 377 -14.94 15.10 -14.20
N LEU A 378 -15.59 16.20 -13.79
CA LEU A 378 -16.54 16.92 -14.65
C LEU A 378 -15.85 17.50 -15.89
N LEU A 379 -14.67 18.10 -15.74
CA LEU A 379 -13.89 18.64 -16.86
C LEU A 379 -13.47 17.55 -17.85
N LEU A 380 -13.03 16.38 -17.37
CA LEU A 380 -12.75 15.24 -18.24
C LEU A 380 -14.01 14.76 -18.97
N LEU A 381 -15.14 14.65 -18.27
CA LEU A 381 -16.40 14.24 -18.89
C LEU A 381 -16.84 15.21 -19.99
N VAL A 382 -16.81 16.52 -19.70
CA VAL A 382 -17.12 17.57 -20.67
C VAL A 382 -16.17 17.50 -21.85
N GLY A 383 -14.87 17.32 -21.62
CA GLY A 383 -13.87 17.13 -22.67
C GLY A 383 -14.17 15.93 -23.57
N VAL A 384 -14.53 14.78 -22.98
CA VAL A 384 -14.91 13.57 -23.74
C VAL A 384 -16.17 13.81 -24.57
N VAL A 385 -17.20 14.45 -24.01
CA VAL A 385 -18.45 14.74 -24.73
C VAL A 385 -18.23 15.73 -25.88
N LEU A 386 -17.50 16.83 -25.63
CA LEU A 386 -17.27 17.87 -26.65
C LEU A 386 -16.37 17.39 -27.80
N LEU A 387 -15.33 16.60 -27.50
CA LEU A 387 -14.38 16.11 -28.51
C LEU A 387 -14.87 14.82 -29.19
N GLY A 388 -15.74 14.05 -28.54
CA GLY A 388 -16.25 12.77 -29.02
C GLY A 388 -17.39 12.85 -30.05
N SER A 389 -17.86 14.06 -30.39
CA SER A 389 -18.99 14.35 -31.31
C SER A 389 -20.28 13.57 -31.06
N ALA A 390 -20.43 12.92 -29.90
CA ALA A 390 -21.57 12.10 -29.54
C ALA A 390 -22.33 12.71 -28.36
N THR A 391 -23.64 12.46 -28.32
CA THR A 391 -24.48 12.71 -27.15
C THR A 391 -23.90 11.96 -25.93
N PRO A 392 -24.13 12.45 -24.70
CA PRO A 392 -23.68 11.76 -23.49
C PRO A 392 -24.14 10.31 -23.51
N SER A 393 -23.19 9.39 -23.65
CA SER A 393 -23.45 7.95 -23.70
C SER A 393 -22.82 7.27 -22.49
N ALA A 394 -23.19 6.02 -22.23
CA ALA A 394 -22.55 5.21 -21.20
C ALA A 394 -21.03 5.14 -21.39
N ALA A 395 -20.54 5.14 -22.64
CA ALA A 395 -19.11 5.15 -22.95
C ALA A 395 -18.40 6.41 -22.45
N SER A 396 -19.03 7.58 -22.56
CA SER A 396 -18.46 8.85 -22.07
C SER A 396 -18.26 8.83 -20.54
N VAL A 397 -19.16 8.18 -19.80
CA VAL A 397 -19.02 8.00 -18.36
C VAL A 397 -17.89 7.03 -18.04
N VAL A 398 -17.83 5.89 -18.75
CA VAL A 398 -16.78 4.86 -18.57
C VAL A 398 -15.39 5.45 -18.80
N ALA A 399 -15.23 6.38 -19.74
CA ALA A 399 -13.96 7.03 -20.04
C ALA A 399 -13.39 7.85 -18.86
N VAL A 400 -14.22 8.31 -17.93
CA VAL A 400 -13.76 9.10 -16.77
C VAL A 400 -13.46 8.22 -15.55
N LEU A 401 -14.03 7.01 -15.50
CA LEU A 401 -13.95 6.14 -14.32
C LEU A 401 -12.52 5.80 -13.90
N PRO A 402 -11.57 5.42 -14.79
CA PRO A 402 -10.22 5.07 -14.36
C PRO A 402 -9.52 6.22 -13.63
N TRP A 403 -9.61 7.45 -14.16
CA TRP A 403 -9.03 8.63 -13.52
C TRP A 403 -9.67 8.92 -12.16
N LEU A 404 -11.00 8.87 -12.10
CA LEU A 404 -11.75 9.12 -10.86
C LEU A 404 -11.38 8.10 -9.77
N VAL A 405 -11.25 6.82 -10.12
CA VAL A 405 -10.85 5.76 -9.18
C VAL A 405 -9.46 6.03 -8.60
N VAL A 406 -8.49 6.43 -9.43
CA VAL A 406 -7.14 6.80 -8.97
C VAL A 406 -7.20 7.99 -8.01
N MET A 407 -8.00 9.02 -8.31
CA MET A 407 -8.11 10.20 -7.45
C MET A 407 -8.83 9.92 -6.13
N LEU A 408 -9.88 9.10 -6.14
CA LEU A 408 -10.57 8.67 -4.91
C LEU A 408 -9.62 7.89 -4.01
N ALA A 409 -8.77 7.03 -4.59
CA ALA A 409 -7.75 6.32 -3.84
C ALA A 409 -6.69 7.28 -3.26
N TYR A 410 -6.23 8.28 -4.02
CA TYR A 410 -5.32 9.33 -3.53
C TYR A 410 -5.90 10.11 -2.34
N VAL A 411 -7.12 10.64 -2.50
CA VAL A 411 -7.83 11.40 -1.47
C VAL A 411 -8.08 10.57 -0.22
N THR A 412 -8.29 9.26 -0.37
CA THR A 412 -8.45 8.34 0.76
C THR A 412 -7.10 8.06 1.44
N ALA A 413 -6.06 7.76 0.68
CA ALA A 413 -4.72 7.46 1.20
C ALA A 413 -4.16 8.62 2.03
N THR A 414 -4.38 9.86 1.59
CA THR A 414 -3.92 11.07 2.31
C THR A 414 -4.62 11.30 3.65
N ARG A 415 -5.69 10.59 3.99
CA ARG A 415 -6.40 10.76 5.27
C ARG A 415 -6.02 9.75 6.35
N ASN A 416 -5.29 8.70 6.00
CA ASN A 416 -5.01 7.59 6.89
C ASN A 416 -3.86 7.93 7.86
N SER A 417 -4.03 7.50 9.11
CA SER A 417 -2.96 7.21 10.07
C SER A 417 -2.64 5.72 10.04
N LEU A 418 -1.60 5.28 10.74
CA LEU A 418 -1.31 3.84 10.85
C LEU A 418 -2.43 3.11 11.60
N SER A 419 -2.97 3.70 12.66
CA SER A 419 -4.07 3.12 13.46
C SER A 419 -5.40 3.01 12.70
N THR A 420 -5.65 3.91 11.74
CA THR A 420 -6.85 3.88 10.90
C THR A 420 -6.65 3.09 9.60
N MET A 421 -5.42 2.71 9.28
CA MET A 421 -5.08 1.99 8.07
C MET A 421 -5.77 0.62 8.04
N GLY A 422 -6.61 0.39 7.03
CA GLY A 422 -7.40 -0.84 6.91
C GLY A 422 -8.70 -0.86 7.71
N SER A 423 -9.01 0.18 8.48
CA SER A 423 -10.31 0.28 9.19
C SER A 423 -11.50 0.27 8.24
N TRP A 424 -11.33 0.82 7.04
CA TRP A 424 -12.36 0.89 5.99
C TRP A 424 -12.80 -0.49 5.49
N ALA A 425 -11.96 -1.52 5.63
CA ALA A 425 -12.34 -2.87 5.26
C ALA A 425 -13.27 -3.51 6.30
N ARG A 426 -13.29 -3.03 7.56
CA ARG A 426 -14.07 -3.64 8.65
C ARG A 426 -15.58 -3.69 8.37
N PRO A 427 -16.24 -2.62 7.87
CA PRO A 427 -17.65 -2.69 7.49
C PRO A 427 -17.94 -3.73 6.40
N LEU A 428 -17.00 -3.95 5.47
CA LEU A 428 -17.15 -4.91 4.38
C LEU A 428 -16.85 -6.34 4.84
N THR A 429 -15.87 -6.55 5.72
CA THR A 429 -15.45 -7.88 6.17
C THR A 429 -16.33 -8.43 7.29
N ARG A 430 -16.98 -7.57 8.09
CA ARG A 430 -17.91 -8.00 9.15
C ARG A 430 -19.06 -8.87 8.65
N PRO A 431 -19.86 -8.50 7.63
CA PRO A 431 -20.96 -9.33 7.17
C PRO A 431 -20.46 -10.65 6.56
N VAL A 432 -19.35 -10.62 5.82
CA VAL A 432 -18.72 -11.83 5.28
C VAL A 432 -18.23 -12.74 6.40
N GLY A 433 -17.58 -12.18 7.42
CA GLY A 433 -17.13 -12.93 8.60
C GLY A 433 -18.30 -13.51 9.39
N ALA A 434 -19.40 -12.79 9.53
CA ALA A 434 -20.61 -13.28 10.18
C ALA A 434 -21.25 -14.43 9.39
N ALA A 435 -21.35 -14.30 8.06
CA ALA A 435 -21.88 -15.35 7.19
C ALA A 435 -20.99 -16.60 7.22
N LEU A 436 -19.68 -16.43 7.11
CA LEU A 436 -18.72 -17.54 7.21
C LEU A 436 -18.71 -18.16 8.62
N GLY A 437 -18.87 -17.35 9.66
CA GLY A 437 -19.00 -17.83 11.04
C GLY A 437 -20.28 -18.64 11.25
N ALA A 438 -21.41 -18.19 10.70
CA ALA A 438 -22.67 -18.93 10.72
C ALA A 438 -22.55 -20.26 9.96
N LEU A 439 -21.94 -20.24 8.78
CA LEU A 439 -21.67 -21.45 8.00
C LEU A 439 -20.74 -22.40 8.75
N ALA A 440 -19.65 -21.90 9.33
CA ALA A 440 -18.71 -22.71 10.10
C ALA A 440 -19.38 -23.31 11.35
N ARG A 441 -20.19 -22.53 12.07
CA ARG A 441 -21.00 -23.02 13.19
C ARG A 441 -21.98 -24.11 12.75
N TRP A 442 -22.59 -23.94 11.58
CA TRP A 442 -23.49 -24.95 11.01
C TRP A 442 -22.76 -26.25 10.65
N VAL A 443 -21.58 -26.17 10.02
CA VAL A 443 -20.78 -27.33 9.63
C VAL A 443 -20.21 -28.07 10.85
N VAL A 444 -19.70 -27.34 11.84
CA VAL A 444 -18.99 -27.92 13.00
C VAL A 444 -19.94 -28.30 14.13
N GLY A 445 -21.16 -27.75 14.15
CA GLY A 445 -22.14 -27.92 15.23
C GLY A 445 -21.94 -26.91 16.37
N SER A 446 -23.04 -26.59 17.09
CA SER A 446 -23.05 -25.57 18.15
C SER A 446 -22.11 -25.89 19.32
N SER A 447 -22.10 -27.14 19.79
CA SER A 447 -21.30 -27.56 20.94
C SER A 447 -19.80 -27.44 20.67
N ALA A 448 -19.34 -27.89 19.50
CA ALA A 448 -17.93 -27.77 19.11
C ALA A 448 -17.54 -26.31 18.79
N TRP A 449 -18.48 -25.51 18.26
CA TRP A 449 -18.26 -24.09 18.05
C TRP A 449 -18.01 -23.32 19.36
N GLU A 450 -18.78 -23.62 20.42
CA GLU A 450 -18.66 -23.01 21.75
C GLU A 450 -17.31 -23.32 22.43
N LEU A 451 -16.74 -24.50 22.17
CA LEU A 451 -15.40 -24.86 22.65
C LEU A 451 -14.28 -24.03 21.97
N VAL A 452 -14.47 -23.66 20.71
CA VAL A 452 -13.47 -22.90 19.93
C VAL A 452 -13.65 -21.39 20.09
N HIS A 453 -14.87 -20.94 20.36
CA HIS A 453 -15.23 -19.53 20.57
C HIS A 453 -15.92 -19.38 21.92
N PRO A 454 -15.18 -19.46 23.04
CA PRO A 454 -15.77 -19.25 24.35
C PRO A 454 -16.48 -17.89 24.36
N PRO A 455 -17.68 -17.81 24.96
CA PRO A 455 -18.42 -16.56 25.05
C PRO A 455 -17.53 -15.48 25.64
N ALA A 456 -17.61 -14.26 25.07
CA ALA A 456 -16.89 -13.13 25.64
C ALA A 456 -17.25 -13.03 27.13
N PRO A 457 -16.27 -12.81 28.02
CA PRO A 457 -16.54 -12.70 29.44
C PRO A 457 -17.65 -11.66 29.63
N VAL A 458 -18.75 -12.09 30.26
CA VAL A 458 -19.89 -11.22 30.53
C VAL A 458 -19.36 -10.07 31.37
N ALA A 459 -19.57 -8.84 30.92
CA ALA A 459 -18.96 -7.64 31.52
C ALA A 459 -19.45 -7.31 32.95
N GLY A 460 -20.05 -8.28 33.65
CA GLY A 460 -20.57 -8.16 35.02
C GLY A 460 -19.81 -8.99 36.07
N ASP A 461 -19.00 -9.99 35.68
CA ASP A 461 -18.25 -10.82 36.64
C ASP A 461 -16.84 -10.25 36.91
N ALA A 462 -16.74 -8.94 37.12
CA ALA A 462 -15.55 -8.40 37.77
C ALA A 462 -15.59 -8.93 39.21
N PRO A 463 -14.59 -9.72 39.66
CA PRO A 463 -14.56 -10.19 41.04
C PRO A 463 -14.62 -8.96 41.94
N ASP A 464 -15.65 -8.93 42.79
CA ASP A 464 -15.93 -7.88 43.75
C ASP A 464 -14.60 -7.50 44.40
N ALA A 465 -14.11 -6.29 44.11
CA ALA A 465 -12.86 -5.82 44.65
C ALA A 465 -13.06 -5.71 46.16
N GLY A 466 -12.57 -6.73 46.88
CA GLY A 466 -12.78 -6.89 48.31
C GLY A 466 -12.50 -5.60 49.10
N PRO A 467 -13.12 -5.45 50.28
CA PRO A 467 -13.17 -4.20 51.03
C PRO A 467 -11.74 -3.66 51.24
N ARG A 468 -11.49 -2.46 50.71
CA ARG A 468 -10.27 -1.70 50.99
C ARG A 468 -10.26 -1.40 52.48
N GLY A 469 -9.37 -2.06 53.22
CA GLY A 469 -9.17 -1.79 54.65
C GLY A 469 -8.75 -0.32 54.89
N PRO A 470 -9.09 0.25 56.06
CA PRO A 470 -8.75 1.62 56.40
C PRO A 470 -7.22 1.78 56.53
N ARG A 471 -6.71 2.88 55.98
CA ARG A 471 -5.32 3.34 56.15
C ARG A 471 -5.18 4.18 57.40
#